data_AF-A0A975MRC3-F1
#
_entry.id   AF-A0A975MRC3-F1
#
_cell.length_a   1.000
_cell.length_b   1.000
_cell.length_c   1.000
_cell.angle_alpha   90.00
_cell.angle_beta   90.00
_cell.angle_gamma   90.00
#
_symmetry.space_group_name_H-M   'P 1'
#
loop_
_entity.id
_entity.type
_entity.pdbx_description
1 polymer ?
#
loop_
_entity_poly.entity_id
_entity_poly.type
_entity_poly.pdbx_seq_one_letter_code
_entity_poly.pdbx_strand_id
1 'polypeptide(L)'
;MNETEVGIYLDALAGLVEPVETHFLWRQRLRDPADEMVLEAAVNGRVDAIVTFNHRDYGTTPNDFGIEILKPFEALQRLKQ
;
A
#
# COMPACT_ATOMS: atom_id res chain seq x y z
N MET A 1 4.66 19.63 14.39
CA MET A 1 5.05 18.47 15.19
C MET A 1 6.55 18.47 15.37
N ASN A 2 7.03 18.24 16.58
CA ASN A 2 8.45 17.92 16.81
C ASN A 2 8.72 16.44 16.52
N GLU A 3 9.99 16.04 16.50
CA GLU A 3 10.41 14.67 16.18
C GLU A 3 9.81 13.63 17.14
N THR A 4 9.68 13.96 18.42
CA THR A 4 9.06 13.10 19.43
C THR A 4 7.58 12.86 19.13
N GLU A 5 6.84 13.89 18.75
CA GLU A 5 5.42 13.77 18.37
C GLU A 5 5.24 12.92 17.11
N VAL A 6 6.16 13.02 16.14
CA VAL A 6 6.16 12.16 14.94
C VAL A 6 6.39 10.70 15.34
N GLY A 7 7.37 10.42 16.20
CA GLY A 7 7.66 9.06 16.67
C GLY A 7 6.46 8.40 17.34
N ILE A 8 5.82 9.10 18.29
CA ILE A 8 4.63 8.59 18.99
C ILE A 8 3.51 8.25 18.00
N TYR A 9 3.29 9.10 16.99
CA TYR A 9 2.25 8.86 16.00
C TYR A 9 2.57 7.63 15.13
N LEU A 10 3.83 7.49 14.69
CA LEU A 10 4.26 6.34 13.89
C LEU A 10 4.21 5.03 14.68
N ASP A 11 4.59 5.04 15.96
CA ASP A 11 4.49 3.86 16.84
C ASP A 11 3.03 3.42 17.03
N ALA A 12 2.13 4.39 17.25
CA ALA A 12 0.70 4.12 17.37
C ALA A 12 0.12 3.55 16.07
N LEU A 13 0.52 4.10 14.92
CA LEU A 13 0.12 3.58 13.61
C LEU A 13 0.67 2.17 13.38
N ALA A 14 1.93 1.93 13.70
CA ALA A 14 2.58 0.62 13.59
C ALA A 14 1.87 -0.46 14.44
N GLY A 15 1.33 -0.08 15.62
CA GLY A 15 0.54 -0.98 16.46
C GLY A 15 -0.87 -1.29 15.94
N LEU A 16 -1.37 -0.52 14.97
CA LEU A 16 -2.70 -0.73 14.35
C LEU A 16 -2.64 -1.49 13.02
N VAL A 17 -1.49 -1.48 12.33
CA VAL A 17 -1.33 -2.14 11.03
C VAL A 17 -0.97 -3.62 11.20
N GLU A 18 -1.36 -4.43 10.21
CA GLU A 18 -0.90 -5.81 10.11
C GLU A 18 0.49 -5.84 9.44
N PRO A 19 1.54 -6.32 10.14
CA PRO A 19 2.87 -6.41 9.54
C PRO A 19 2.90 -7.50 8.46
N VAL A 20 3.48 -7.18 7.30
CA VAL A 20 3.64 -8.11 6.20
C VAL A 20 5.10 -8.49 6.05
N GLU A 21 5.43 -9.78 6.22
CA GLU A 21 6.76 -10.30 5.93
C GLU A 21 6.92 -10.54 4.43
N THR A 22 7.96 -9.93 3.83
CA THR A 22 8.31 -10.12 2.42
C THR A 22 9.34 -11.25 2.29
N HIS A 23 8.92 -12.40 1.74
CA HIS A 23 9.82 -13.56 1.58
C HIS A 23 10.50 -13.62 0.20
N PHE A 24 10.03 -12.85 -0.78
CA PHE A 24 10.55 -12.86 -2.15
C PHE A 24 10.56 -11.45 -2.74
N LEU A 25 11.69 -11.09 -3.37
CA LEU A 25 11.84 -9.87 -4.17
C LEU A 25 11.53 -10.21 -5.64
N TRP A 26 10.52 -9.57 -6.19
CA TRP A 26 10.14 -9.61 -7.61
C TRP A 26 11.07 -8.74 -8.44
N ARG A 27 11.13 -9.03 -9.74
CA ARG A 27 11.75 -8.11 -10.71
C ARG A 27 10.86 -6.88 -10.84
N GLN A 28 11.44 -5.68 -10.85
CA GLN A 28 10.73 -4.41 -11.01
C GLN A 28 9.80 -4.43 -12.24
N ARG A 29 8.53 -4.07 -12.04
CA ARG A 29 7.45 -4.00 -13.04
C ARG A 29 6.73 -2.65 -13.06
N LEU A 30 6.85 -1.86 -11.99
CA LEU A 30 6.24 -0.54 -11.88
C LEU A 30 7.06 0.53 -12.58
N ARG A 31 6.41 1.65 -12.87
CA ARG A 31 7.05 2.80 -13.52
C ARG A 31 8.04 3.49 -12.59
N ASP A 32 7.67 3.64 -11.32
CA ASP A 32 8.55 4.15 -10.28
C ASP A 32 9.06 2.98 -9.41
N PRO A 33 10.38 2.72 -9.39
CA PRO A 33 10.96 1.68 -8.54
C PRO A 33 10.70 1.87 -7.05
N ALA A 34 10.44 3.09 -6.59
CA ALA A 34 10.15 3.36 -5.18
C ALA A 34 8.76 2.83 -4.75
N ASP A 35 7.81 2.73 -5.70
CA ASP A 35 6.47 2.20 -5.44
C ASP A 35 6.45 0.66 -5.35
N GLU A 36 7.52 -0.02 -5.78
CA GLU A 36 7.60 -1.48 -5.76
C GLU A 36 7.35 -2.01 -4.36
N MET A 37 8.03 -1.47 -3.36
CA MET A 37 7.93 -1.91 -1.95
C MET A 37 6.47 -1.95 -1.45
N VAL A 38 5.63 -1.04 -1.92
CA VAL A 38 4.21 -0.99 -1.55
C VAL A 38 3.43 -2.12 -2.24
N LEU A 39 3.68 -2.34 -3.54
CA LEU A 39 3.10 -3.47 -4.26
C LEU A 39 3.58 -4.81 -3.66
N GLU A 40 4.87 -4.91 -3.29
CA GLU A 40 5.41 -6.12 -2.66
C GLU A 40 4.67 -6.46 -1.36
N ALA A 41 4.49 -5.46 -0.50
CA ALA A 41 3.75 -5.62 0.75
C ALA A 41 2.28 -5.97 0.49
N ALA A 42 1.63 -5.33 -0.49
CA ALA A 42 0.24 -5.59 -0.83
C ALA A 42 0.02 -7.05 -1.26
N VAL A 43 0.89 -7.58 -2.12
CA VAL A 43 0.74 -8.96 -2.60
C VAL A 43 1.12 -9.99 -1.53
N ASN A 44 2.19 -9.78 -0.76
CA ASN A 44 2.53 -10.68 0.35
C ASN A 44 1.43 -10.66 1.43
N GLY A 45 0.82 -9.50 1.68
CA GLY A 45 -0.30 -9.32 2.60
C GLY A 45 -1.66 -9.76 2.05
N ARG A 46 -1.73 -10.19 0.78
CA ARG A 46 -2.96 -10.62 0.10
C ARG A 46 -4.11 -9.62 0.23
N VAL A 47 -3.79 -8.33 0.15
CA VAL A 47 -4.79 -7.27 0.28
C VAL A 47 -5.69 -7.20 -0.95
N ASP A 48 -6.94 -6.79 -0.77
CA ASP A 48 -7.87 -6.62 -1.89
C ASP A 48 -7.55 -5.37 -2.74
N ALA A 49 -6.95 -4.34 -2.13
CA ALA A 49 -6.67 -3.09 -2.80
C ALA A 49 -5.49 -2.30 -2.19
N ILE A 50 -4.81 -1.52 -3.03
CA ILE A 50 -3.92 -0.43 -2.62
C ILE A 50 -4.69 0.88 -2.78
N VAL A 51 -4.74 1.67 -1.70
CA VAL A 51 -5.39 2.98 -1.69
C VAL A 51 -4.35 4.07 -1.85
N THR A 52 -4.37 4.78 -2.98
CA THR A 52 -3.38 5.82 -3.30
C THR A 52 -3.95 6.89 -4.22
N PHE A 53 -3.37 8.09 -4.19
CA PHE A 53 -3.59 9.09 -5.25
C PHE A 53 -2.72 8.83 -6.49
N ASN A 54 -1.65 8.02 -6.36
CA ASN A 54 -0.66 7.81 -7.42
C ASN A 54 -1.04 6.71 -8.43
N HIS A 55 -2.25 6.74 -8.99
CA HIS A 55 -2.73 5.68 -9.89
C HIS A 55 -1.82 5.47 -11.10
N ARG A 56 -1.25 6.56 -11.62
CA ARG A 56 -0.47 6.58 -12.86
C ARG A 56 0.77 5.68 -12.78
N ASP A 57 1.41 5.61 -11.62
CA ASP A 57 2.71 4.95 -11.50
C ASP A 57 2.56 3.44 -11.22
N TYR A 58 1.38 3.02 -10.74
CA TYR A 58 0.97 1.61 -10.60
C TYR A 58 0.43 1.03 -11.91
N GLY A 59 -0.28 1.83 -12.70
CA GLY A 59 -0.86 1.39 -13.98
C GLY A 59 -1.76 0.16 -13.81
N THR A 60 -1.57 -0.86 -14.65
CA THR A 60 -2.35 -2.11 -14.60
C THR A 60 -1.63 -3.25 -13.89
N THR A 61 -0.36 -3.08 -13.49
CA THR A 61 0.47 -4.14 -12.90
C THR A 61 -0.17 -4.80 -11.66
N PRO A 62 -0.81 -4.05 -10.73
CA PRO A 62 -1.48 -4.66 -9.57
C PRO A 62 -2.60 -5.65 -9.93
N ASN A 63 -3.27 -5.47 -11.08
CA ASN A 63 -4.35 -6.35 -11.51
C ASN A 63 -3.86 -7.78 -11.80
N ASP A 64 -2.58 -7.95 -12.18
CA ASP A 64 -1.98 -9.29 -12.39
C ASP A 64 -1.98 -10.12 -11.09
N PHE A 65 -2.06 -9.45 -9.94
CA PHE A 65 -2.10 -10.05 -8.61
C PHE A 65 -3.51 -10.03 -8.01
N GLY A 66 -4.53 -9.59 -8.78
CA GLY A 66 -5.89 -9.43 -8.29
C GLY A 66 -6.08 -8.25 -7.33
N ILE A 67 -5.14 -7.30 -7.29
CA ILE A 67 -5.17 -6.14 -6.37
C ILE A 67 -5.72 -4.93 -7.10
N GLU A 68 -6.76 -4.32 -6.55
CA GLU A 68 -7.33 -3.09 -7.09
C GLU A 68 -6.53 -1.85 -6.68
N ILE A 69 -6.49 -0.84 -7.55
CA ILE A 69 -5.97 0.49 -7.18
C ILE A 69 -7.15 1.44 -6.97
N LEU A 70 -7.32 1.92 -5.74
CA LEU A 70 -8.41 2.80 -5.35
C LEU A 70 -7.91 4.19 -4.99
N LYS A 71 -8.67 5.22 -5.34
CA LYS A 71 -8.51 6.54 -4.74
C LYS A 71 -9.05 6.51 -3.31
N PRO A 72 -8.53 7.34 -2.39
CA PRO A 72 -9.03 7.39 -1.02
C PRO A 72 -10.54 7.60 -0.91
N PHE A 73 -11.13 8.43 -1.77
CA PHE A 73 -12.58 8.61 -1.82
C PHE A 73 -13.34 7.31 -2.16
N GLU A 74 -12.84 6.53 -3.11
CA GLU A 74 -13.47 5.26 -3.53
C GLU A 74 -13.39 4.23 -2.39
N ALA A 75 -12.24 4.14 -1.72
CA ALA A 75 -12.08 3.28 -0.55
C ALA A 75 -13.04 3.68 0.60
N LEU A 76 -13.18 4.98 0.88
CA LEU A 76 -14.12 5.48 1.88
C LEU A 76 -15.58 5.20 1.51
N GLN A 77 -15.93 5.20 0.22
CA GLN A 77 -17.27 4.81 -0.20
C GLN A 77 -17.54 3.32 0.02
N ARG A 78 -16.54 2.44 -0.19
CA ARG A 78 -16.66 1.00 0.08
C ARG A 78 -16.86 0.70 1.56
N LEU A 79 -16.13 1.40 2.45
CA LEU A 79 -16.23 1.22 3.90
C LEU A 79 -17.57 1.67 4.51
N LYS A 80 -18.35 2.49 3.81
CA LYS A 80 -19.65 2.98 4.29
C LYS A 80 -20.82 2.04 3.98
N GLN A 81 -20.57 0.96 3.25
CA GLN A 81 -21.54 -0.08 2.93
C GLN A 81 -21.55 -1.15 4.03
#